data_AF-A0A1H8YD20-F1
#
_entry.id   AF-A0A1H8YD20-F1
#
_cell.length_a   1.000
_cell.length_b   1.000
_cell.length_c   1.000
_cell.angle_alpha   90.00
_cell.angle_beta   90.00
_cell.angle_gamma   90.00
#
_symmetry.space_group_name_H-M   'P 1'
#
loop_
_entity.id
_entity.type
_entity.pdbx_description
1 polymer ?
#
loop_
_entity_poly.entity_id
_entity_poly.type
_entity_poly.pdbx_seq_one_letter_code
_entity_poly.pdbx_strand_id
1 'polypeptide(L)'
;MLILLLPLTTIVVALVGFYVWHRQLVRKRHFEVADAALSAFRQAEAAIAHARRPNVVAGEGATRKRGPLELPAYGGLLDRLYIPVERLKLHSNAFEELERAAVNVEVHFGIDVARQLREPLRVRHRIVVATACRMGSVGLPTEAKVSRALVRRWEAVAHAGTVAPDDVDQLSVDMGEAKWAVETALRPFVEAPTFSEFLLVHELPSAVRRALHWARPGYGKIAIYAAVPLAERTTDDP
;
A
#
# COMPACT_ATOMS: atom_id res chain seq x y z
N MET A 1 -6.04 -59.09 8.42
CA MET A 1 -5.33 -57.82 8.66
C MET A 1 -5.32 -56.87 7.46
N LEU A 2 -5.20 -57.36 6.21
CA LEU A 2 -5.20 -56.52 5.00
C LEU A 2 -6.48 -55.66 4.80
N ILE A 3 -7.64 -56.17 5.24
CA ILE A 3 -8.94 -55.48 5.12
C ILE A 3 -9.00 -54.18 5.96
N LEU A 4 -8.25 -54.08 7.07
CA LEU A 4 -8.22 -52.89 7.92
C LEU A 4 -7.20 -51.84 7.46
N LEU A 5 -6.24 -52.20 6.60
CA LEU A 5 -5.23 -51.27 6.08
C LEU A 5 -5.80 -50.35 5.00
N LEU A 6 -6.71 -50.86 4.17
CA LEU A 6 -7.40 -50.06 3.14
C LEU A 6 -8.09 -48.81 3.70
N PRO A 7 -9.02 -48.89 4.67
CA PRO A 7 -9.68 -47.70 5.20
C PRO A 7 -8.71 -46.76 5.93
N LEU A 8 -7.65 -47.29 6.57
CA LEU A 8 -6.64 -46.45 7.20
C LEU A 8 -5.89 -45.62 6.14
N THR A 9 -5.45 -46.25 5.06
CA THR A 9 -4.71 -45.57 3.98
C THR A 9 -5.58 -44.52 3.28
N THR A 10 -6.86 -44.80 3.03
CA THR A 10 -7.77 -43.82 2.41
C THR A 10 -8.02 -42.63 3.32
N ILE A 11 -8.16 -42.84 4.63
CA ILE A 11 -8.29 -41.75 5.61
C ILE A 11 -7.03 -40.89 5.62
N VAL A 12 -5.83 -41.49 5.64
CA VAL A 12 -4.57 -40.75 5.62
C VAL A 12 -4.43 -39.92 4.34
N VAL A 13 -4.71 -40.52 3.18
CA VAL A 13 -4.67 -39.81 1.89
C VAL A 13 -5.67 -38.65 1.87
N ALA A 14 -6.89 -38.86 2.39
CA ALA A 14 -7.91 -37.81 2.46
C ALA A 14 -7.48 -36.64 3.36
N LEU A 15 -6.89 -36.93 4.53
CA LEU A 15 -6.39 -35.89 5.45
C LEU A 15 -5.23 -35.09 4.85
N VAL A 16 -4.28 -35.76 4.20
CA VAL A 16 -3.16 -35.11 3.51
C VAL A 16 -3.67 -34.27 2.34
N GLY A 17 -4.58 -34.81 1.54
CA GLY A 17 -5.20 -34.10 0.42
C GLY A 17 -5.94 -32.83 0.88
N PHE A 18 -6.74 -32.94 1.94
CA PHE A 18 -7.45 -31.79 2.52
C PHE A 18 -6.48 -30.73 3.05
N TYR A 19 -5.42 -31.14 3.74
CA TYR A 19 -4.41 -30.21 4.26
C TYR A 19 -3.68 -29.45 3.13
N VAL A 20 -3.25 -30.17 2.09
CA VAL A 20 -2.60 -29.56 0.92
C VAL A 20 -3.55 -28.60 0.21
N TRP A 21 -4.81 -29.01 -0.01
CA TRP A 21 -5.83 -28.18 -0.62
C TRP A 21 -6.12 -26.91 0.18
N HIS A 22 -6.31 -27.02 1.49
CA HIS A 22 -6.50 -25.86 2.36
C HIS A 22 -5.30 -24.90 2.31
N ARG A 23 -4.08 -25.43 2.37
CA ARG A 23 -2.86 -24.61 2.26
C ARG A 23 -2.74 -23.92 0.90
N GLN A 24 -3.12 -24.59 -0.18
CA GLN A 24 -3.18 -24.00 -1.52
C GLN A 24 -4.17 -22.85 -1.60
N LEU A 25 -5.37 -23.00 -1.03
CA LEU A 25 -6.38 -21.94 -1.01
C LEU A 25 -5.91 -20.71 -0.24
N VAL A 26 -5.33 -20.88 0.95
CA VAL A 26 -4.78 -19.77 1.75
C VAL A 26 -3.68 -19.06 0.98
N ARG A 27 -2.75 -19.82 0.37
CA ARG A 27 -1.63 -19.24 -0.37
C ARG A 27 -2.09 -18.51 -1.63
N LYS A 28 -3.07 -19.08 -2.35
CA LYS A 28 -3.71 -18.42 -3.50
C LYS A 28 -4.33 -17.08 -3.09
N ARG A 29 -5.04 -17.05 -1.96
CA ARG A 29 -5.62 -15.80 -1.45
C ARG A 29 -4.56 -14.76 -1.10
N HIS A 30 -3.47 -15.15 -0.43
CA HIS A 30 -2.37 -14.23 -0.13
C HIS A 30 -1.68 -13.71 -1.38
N PHE A 31 -1.48 -14.56 -2.39
CA PHE A 31 -0.94 -14.15 -3.69
C PHE A 31 -1.82 -13.08 -4.34
N GLU A 32 -3.13 -13.32 -4.44
CA GLU A 32 -4.07 -12.37 -5.06
C GLU A 32 -4.07 -11.01 -4.35
N VAL A 33 -4.06 -11.00 -3.02
CA VAL A 33 -4.05 -9.75 -2.26
C VAL A 33 -2.70 -9.02 -2.39
N ALA A 34 -1.58 -9.75 -2.35
CA ALA A 34 -0.25 -9.17 -2.50
C ALA A 34 -0.05 -8.58 -3.91
N ASP A 35 -0.46 -9.29 -4.96
CA ASP A 35 -0.37 -8.84 -6.35
C ASP A 35 -1.22 -7.59 -6.62
N ALA A 36 -2.47 -7.59 -6.13
CA ALA A 36 -3.37 -6.44 -6.24
C ALA A 36 -2.79 -5.21 -5.52
N ALA A 37 -2.21 -5.39 -4.33
CA ALA A 37 -1.61 -4.29 -3.57
C ALA A 37 -0.36 -3.72 -4.23
N LEU A 38 0.56 -4.56 -4.70
CA LEU A 38 1.75 -4.10 -5.42
C LEU A 38 1.37 -3.37 -6.71
N SER A 39 0.43 -3.93 -7.47
CA SER A 39 -0.07 -3.30 -8.70
C SER A 39 -0.72 -1.95 -8.43
N ALA A 40 -1.60 -1.85 -7.43
CA ALA A 40 -2.26 -0.60 -7.06
C ALA A 40 -1.25 0.46 -6.57
N PHE A 41 -0.25 0.06 -5.78
CA PHE A 41 0.81 0.97 -5.32
C PHE A 41 1.59 1.55 -6.50
N ARG A 42 2.02 0.71 -7.45
CA ARG A 42 2.75 1.16 -8.65
C ARG A 42 1.91 2.08 -9.53
N GLN A 43 0.61 1.83 -9.68
CA GLN A 43 -0.29 2.72 -10.41
C GLN A 43 -0.43 4.09 -9.74
N ALA A 44 -0.60 4.12 -8.42
CA ALA A 44 -0.67 5.37 -7.65
C ALA A 44 0.67 6.14 -7.68
N GLU A 45 1.81 5.44 -7.57
CA GLU A 45 3.16 6.01 -7.73
C GLU A 45 3.30 6.68 -9.10
N ALA A 46 2.91 5.99 -10.18
CA ALA A 46 2.97 6.53 -11.53
C ALA A 46 2.06 7.75 -11.72
N ALA A 47 0.85 7.73 -11.15
CA ALA A 47 -0.08 8.86 -11.17
C ALA A 47 0.48 10.09 -10.45
N ILE A 48 1.10 9.91 -9.28
CA ILE A 48 1.77 11.00 -8.53
C ILE A 48 2.95 11.54 -9.32
N ALA A 49 3.80 10.66 -9.86
CA ALA A 49 4.94 11.04 -10.67
C ALA A 49 4.50 11.84 -11.90
N HIS A 50 3.40 11.46 -12.55
CA HIS A 50 2.82 12.21 -13.66
C HIS A 50 2.28 13.58 -13.23
N ALA A 51 1.54 13.64 -12.12
CA ALA A 51 1.00 14.89 -11.59
C ALA A 51 2.09 15.92 -11.27
N ARG A 52 3.21 15.46 -10.71
CA ARG A 52 4.33 16.32 -10.29
C ARG A 52 5.27 16.74 -11.42
N ARG A 53 5.03 16.34 -12.68
CA ARG A 53 5.91 16.75 -13.78
C ARG A 53 5.82 18.26 -14.02
N PRO A 54 6.96 18.97 -14.21
CA PRO A 54 6.96 20.42 -14.39
C PRO A 54 6.56 20.87 -15.80
N ASN A 55 6.57 19.97 -16.79
CA ASN A 55 6.12 20.30 -18.14
C ASN A 55 4.60 20.54 -18.15
N VAL A 56 4.14 21.44 -19.01
CA VAL A 56 2.71 21.76 -19.18
C VAL A 56 2.32 21.49 -20.62
N VAL A 57 1.21 20.80 -20.83
CA VAL A 57 0.64 20.55 -22.16
C VAL A 57 -0.49 21.55 -22.42
N ALA A 58 -0.66 21.94 -23.69
CA ALA A 58 -1.73 22.85 -24.07
C ALA A 58 -3.11 22.29 -23.67
N GLY A 59 -3.91 23.10 -22.98
CA GLY A 59 -5.25 22.73 -22.48
C GLY A 59 -5.29 22.20 -21.05
N GLU A 60 -4.14 21.88 -20.43
CA GLU A 60 -4.11 21.49 -19.02
C GLU A 60 -4.49 22.65 -18.08
N GLY A 61 -5.17 22.33 -16.98
CA GLY A 61 -5.57 23.28 -15.96
C GLY A 61 -6.94 23.93 -16.22
N ALA A 62 -7.51 23.70 -17.41
CA ALA A 62 -8.78 24.29 -17.83
C ALA A 62 -10.02 23.67 -17.15
N THR A 63 -9.87 22.53 -16.48
CA THR A 63 -10.99 21.87 -15.78
C THR A 63 -11.37 22.54 -14.46
N ARG A 64 -10.56 23.51 -14.02
CA ARG A 64 -10.84 24.29 -12.81
C ARG A 64 -12.12 25.11 -12.97
N LYS A 65 -12.97 25.09 -11.96
CA LYS A 65 -14.11 26.03 -11.87
C LYS A 65 -13.57 27.45 -11.66
N ARG A 66 -13.75 28.32 -12.66
CA ARG A 66 -13.37 29.74 -12.60
C ARG A 66 -14.40 30.55 -11.80
N GLY A 67 -13.93 31.62 -11.16
CA GLY A 67 -14.78 32.58 -10.46
C GLY A 67 -15.55 33.48 -11.45
N PRO A 68 -16.74 34.01 -11.07
CA PRO A 68 -17.55 34.83 -11.95
C PRO A 68 -16.93 36.19 -12.30
N LEU A 69 -16.04 36.72 -11.45
CA LEU A 69 -15.37 38.01 -11.61
C LEU A 69 -13.85 37.86 -11.83
N GLU A 70 -13.43 36.67 -12.28
CA GLU A 70 -12.02 36.36 -12.43
C GLU A 70 -11.43 36.99 -13.70
N LEU A 71 -10.45 37.88 -13.54
CA LEU A 71 -9.75 38.51 -14.66
C LEU A 71 -9.03 37.46 -15.52
N PRO A 72 -9.02 37.55 -16.86
CA PRO A 72 -8.40 36.54 -17.73
C PRO A 72 -6.93 36.23 -17.42
N ALA A 73 -6.14 37.26 -17.08
CA ALA A 73 -4.72 37.11 -16.72
C ALA A 73 -4.53 36.33 -15.41
N TYR A 74 -5.42 36.56 -14.44
CA TYR A 74 -5.42 35.85 -13.16
C TYR A 74 -5.93 34.41 -13.32
N GLY A 75 -6.92 34.22 -14.20
CA GLY A 75 -7.41 32.93 -14.68
C GLY A 75 -6.32 32.01 -15.18
N GLY A 76 -5.50 32.49 -16.12
CA GLY A 76 -4.43 31.69 -16.69
C GLY A 76 -3.37 31.26 -15.66
N LEU A 77 -3.08 32.08 -14.66
CA LEU A 77 -2.15 31.71 -13.59
C LEU A 77 -2.74 30.64 -12.68
N LEU A 78 -3.99 30.82 -12.23
CA LEU A 78 -4.66 29.84 -11.37
C LEU A 78 -4.88 28.49 -12.07
N ASP A 79 -5.16 28.50 -13.37
CA ASP A 79 -5.28 27.27 -14.17
C ASP A 79 -3.95 26.52 -14.22
N ARG A 80 -2.84 27.22 -14.46
CA ARG A 80 -1.49 26.61 -14.42
C ARG A 80 -1.16 26.02 -13.07
N LEU A 81 -1.49 26.72 -11.99
CA LEU A 81 -1.29 26.21 -10.63
C LEU A 81 -2.16 24.98 -10.33
N TYR A 82 -3.32 24.85 -10.99
CA TYR A 82 -4.25 23.74 -10.78
C TYR A 82 -3.84 22.43 -11.45
N ILE A 83 -2.90 22.46 -12.41
CA ILE A 83 -2.49 21.31 -13.23
C ILE A 83 -2.16 20.05 -12.41
N PRO A 84 -1.38 20.09 -11.30
CA PRO A 84 -1.10 18.90 -10.52
C PRO A 84 -2.37 18.22 -9.98
N VAL A 85 -3.35 19.01 -9.55
CA VAL A 85 -4.64 18.50 -9.05
C VAL A 85 -5.47 17.91 -10.19
N GLU A 86 -5.50 18.57 -11.34
CA GLU A 86 -6.18 18.06 -12.53
C GLU A 86 -5.63 16.69 -12.95
N ARG A 87 -4.30 16.55 -13.02
CA ARG A 87 -3.65 15.27 -13.35
C ARG A 87 -3.93 14.17 -12.33
N LEU A 88 -3.95 14.51 -11.03
CA LEU A 88 -4.34 13.54 -10.00
C LEU A 88 -5.80 13.10 -10.13
N LYS A 89 -6.70 13.99 -10.56
CA LYS A 89 -8.11 13.65 -10.79
C LYS A 89 -8.29 12.69 -11.96
N LEU A 90 -7.51 12.82 -13.03
CA LEU A 90 -7.55 11.89 -14.16
C LEU A 90 -7.23 10.44 -13.75
N HIS A 91 -6.50 10.27 -12.64
CA HIS A 91 -6.13 8.97 -12.09
C HIS A 91 -6.84 8.64 -10.77
N SER A 92 -8.05 9.17 -10.52
CA SER A 92 -8.81 8.90 -9.29
C SER A 92 -8.96 7.41 -9.01
N ASN A 93 -9.22 6.62 -10.06
CA ASN A 93 -9.41 5.16 -9.96
C ASN A 93 -8.18 4.46 -9.38
N ALA A 94 -6.96 4.90 -9.70
CA ALA A 94 -5.74 4.29 -9.15
C ALA A 94 -5.67 4.43 -7.61
N PHE A 95 -6.15 5.54 -7.07
CA PHE A 95 -6.21 5.78 -5.64
C PHE A 95 -7.37 5.03 -4.96
N GLU A 96 -8.49 4.84 -5.65
CA GLU A 96 -9.60 4.02 -5.15
C GLU A 96 -9.20 2.54 -5.07
N GLU A 97 -8.54 2.01 -6.10
CA GLU A 97 -8.02 0.63 -6.07
C GLU A 97 -6.93 0.46 -5.00
N LEU A 98 -6.08 1.47 -4.79
CA LEU A 98 -5.10 1.47 -3.71
C LEU A 98 -5.75 1.38 -2.32
N GLU A 99 -6.80 2.17 -2.06
CA GLU A 99 -7.49 2.12 -0.76
C GLU A 99 -8.18 0.77 -0.55
N ARG A 100 -8.82 0.21 -1.59
CA ARG A 100 -9.40 -1.15 -1.52
C ARG A 100 -8.33 -2.20 -1.25
N ALA A 101 -7.19 -2.11 -1.92
CA ALA A 101 -6.07 -3.01 -1.69
C ALA A 101 -5.51 -2.87 -0.26
N ALA A 102 -5.44 -1.66 0.28
CA ALA A 102 -4.98 -1.41 1.65
C ALA A 102 -5.87 -2.06 2.70
N VAL A 103 -7.19 -1.98 2.53
CA VAL A 103 -8.15 -2.68 3.41
C VAL A 103 -7.94 -4.20 3.36
N ASN A 104 -7.73 -4.77 2.17
CA ASN A 104 -7.47 -6.21 2.05
C ASN A 104 -6.12 -6.60 2.67
N VAL A 105 -5.08 -5.79 2.47
CA VAL A 105 -3.76 -6.00 3.07
C VAL A 105 -3.82 -5.93 4.59
N GLU A 106 -4.62 -5.02 5.14
CA GLU A 106 -4.81 -4.90 6.58
C GLU A 106 -5.36 -6.18 7.22
N VAL A 107 -6.34 -6.81 6.55
CA VAL A 107 -6.95 -8.08 7.00
C VAL A 107 -5.97 -9.25 6.92
N HIS A 108 -5.11 -9.31 5.89
CA HIS A 108 -4.27 -10.48 5.62
C HIS A 108 -2.83 -10.37 6.13
N PHE A 109 -2.25 -9.17 6.16
CA PHE A 109 -0.84 -8.89 6.47
C PHE A 109 -0.66 -7.89 7.62
N GLY A 110 -1.75 -7.32 8.14
CA GLY A 110 -1.74 -6.43 9.30
C GLY A 110 -1.65 -4.94 8.99
N ILE A 111 -1.86 -4.14 10.03
CA ILE A 111 -2.00 -2.68 9.94
C ILE A 111 -0.73 -1.96 9.48
N ASP A 112 0.45 -2.48 9.83
CA ASP A 112 1.71 -1.82 9.50
C ASP A 112 1.98 -1.80 8.00
N VAL A 113 1.75 -2.94 7.32
CA VAL A 113 1.91 -3.02 5.86
C VAL A 113 0.85 -2.16 5.17
N ALA A 114 -0.39 -2.20 5.65
CA ALA A 114 -1.48 -1.37 5.11
C ALA A 114 -1.20 0.13 5.28
N ARG A 115 -0.58 0.54 6.38
CA ARG A 115 -0.18 1.94 6.62
C ARG A 115 0.87 2.41 5.61
N GLN A 116 1.88 1.58 5.30
CA GLN A 116 2.86 1.90 4.27
C GLN A 116 2.22 1.95 2.88
N LEU A 117 1.29 1.04 2.60
CA LEU A 117 0.56 1.02 1.33
C LEU A 117 -0.28 2.29 1.09
N ARG A 118 -0.74 2.96 2.16
CA ARG A 118 -1.53 4.21 2.08
C ARG A 118 -0.67 5.48 1.90
N GLU A 119 0.66 5.39 1.86
CA GLU A 119 1.51 6.57 1.70
C GLU A 119 1.24 7.37 0.40
N PRO A 120 0.97 6.76 -0.77
CA PRO A 120 0.53 7.50 -1.95
C PRO A 120 -0.72 8.36 -1.74
N LEU A 121 -1.66 7.94 -0.89
CA LEU A 121 -2.86 8.74 -0.57
C LEU A 121 -2.51 9.99 0.25
N ARG A 122 -1.59 9.85 1.20
CA ARG A 122 -1.07 10.98 1.99
C ARG A 122 -0.32 11.96 1.10
N VAL A 123 0.50 11.45 0.19
CA VAL A 123 1.21 12.26 -0.80
C VAL A 123 0.24 13.01 -1.72
N ARG A 124 -0.78 12.32 -2.25
CA ARG A 124 -1.86 12.96 -3.02
C ARG A 124 -2.50 14.11 -2.23
N HIS A 125 -2.81 13.88 -0.95
CA HIS A 125 -3.38 14.91 -0.10
C HIS A 125 -2.44 16.11 0.09
N ARG A 126 -1.15 15.87 0.36
CA ARG A 126 -0.13 16.92 0.47
C ARG A 126 -0.04 17.78 -0.80
N ILE A 127 -0.07 17.15 -1.98
CA ILE A 127 -0.06 17.86 -3.28
C ILE A 127 -1.31 18.73 -3.43
N VAL A 128 -2.49 18.19 -3.14
CA VAL A 128 -3.75 18.94 -3.24
C VAL A 128 -3.76 20.14 -2.29
N VAL A 129 -3.34 19.95 -1.04
CA VAL A 129 -3.27 21.03 -0.04
C VAL A 129 -2.24 22.08 -0.44
N ALA A 130 -1.02 21.70 -0.81
CA ALA A 130 0.02 22.62 -1.26
C ALA A 130 -0.44 23.44 -2.47
N THR A 131 -1.10 22.79 -3.44
CA THR A 131 -1.68 23.45 -4.61
C THR A 131 -2.76 24.45 -4.21
N ALA A 132 -3.69 24.07 -3.34
CA ALA A 132 -4.75 24.95 -2.85
C ALA A 132 -4.19 26.17 -2.09
N CYS A 133 -3.21 25.96 -1.20
CA CYS A 133 -2.52 27.04 -0.50
C CYS A 133 -1.81 27.98 -1.48
N ARG A 134 -1.13 27.42 -2.48
CA ARG A 134 -0.44 28.20 -3.50
C ARG A 134 -1.42 29.05 -4.32
N MET A 135 -2.52 28.48 -4.77
CA MET A 135 -3.58 29.21 -5.48
C MET A 135 -4.21 30.31 -4.62
N GLY A 136 -4.51 30.01 -3.35
CA GLY A 136 -5.06 30.99 -2.42
C GLY A 136 -4.11 32.18 -2.16
N SER A 137 -2.79 31.95 -2.22
CA SER A 137 -1.80 33.01 -2.00
C SER A 137 -1.72 34.05 -3.11
N VAL A 138 -2.16 33.73 -4.33
CA VAL A 138 -2.01 34.63 -5.50
C VAL A 138 -2.83 35.91 -5.35
N GLY A 139 -3.98 35.83 -4.68
CA GLY A 139 -4.92 36.94 -4.52
C GLY A 139 -4.72 37.77 -3.25
N LEU A 140 -3.71 37.46 -2.44
CA LEU A 140 -3.50 38.15 -1.17
C LEU A 140 -2.95 39.57 -1.39
N PRO A 141 -3.42 40.56 -0.61
CA PRO A 141 -2.87 41.92 -0.64
C PRO A 141 -1.40 41.90 -0.19
N THR A 142 -0.63 42.94 -0.58
CA THR A 142 0.81 43.01 -0.33
C THR A 142 1.19 42.81 1.14
N GLU A 143 0.36 43.30 2.06
CA GLU A 143 0.53 43.17 3.52
C GLU A 143 0.33 41.75 4.04
N ALA A 144 -0.46 40.92 3.34
CA ALA A 144 -0.73 39.53 3.68
C ALA A 144 0.05 38.54 2.80
N LYS A 145 1.04 39.02 2.03
CA LYS A 145 1.82 38.15 1.15
C LYS A 145 2.59 37.11 1.95
N VAL A 146 2.39 35.86 1.56
CA VAL A 146 3.11 34.72 2.09
C VAL A 146 4.60 34.85 1.77
N SER A 147 5.46 34.43 2.70
CA SER A 147 6.91 34.45 2.50
C SER A 147 7.32 33.62 1.27
N ARG A 148 8.37 34.07 0.57
CA ARG A 148 8.92 33.35 -0.59
C ARG A 148 9.35 31.92 -0.22
N ALA A 149 9.86 31.72 0.99
CA ALA A 149 10.27 30.41 1.48
C ALA A 149 9.08 29.44 1.57
N LEU A 150 7.93 29.90 2.06
CA LEU A 150 6.73 29.04 2.15
C LEU A 150 6.15 28.73 0.77
N VAL A 151 6.16 29.70 -0.15
CA VAL A 151 5.79 29.46 -1.56
C VAL A 151 6.66 28.39 -2.21
N ARG A 152 7.99 28.45 -2.01
CA ARG A 152 8.92 27.43 -2.51
C ARG A 152 8.65 26.05 -1.92
N ARG A 153 8.29 25.96 -0.63
CA ARG A 153 7.90 24.68 -0.01
C ARG A 153 6.66 24.08 -0.67
N TRP A 154 5.65 24.88 -1.01
CA TRP A 154 4.49 24.37 -1.74
C TRP A 154 4.82 23.95 -3.17
N GLU A 155 5.69 24.70 -3.86
CA GLU A 155 6.15 24.37 -5.21
C GLU A 155 6.99 23.09 -5.24
N ALA A 156 7.81 22.83 -4.21
CA ALA A 156 8.56 21.58 -4.02
C ALA A 156 7.64 20.36 -3.83
N VAL A 157 6.52 20.54 -3.13
CA VAL A 157 5.52 19.48 -2.96
C VAL A 157 4.78 19.23 -4.28
N ALA A 158 4.33 20.30 -4.94
CA ALA A 158 3.51 20.21 -6.15
C ALA A 158 4.28 19.71 -7.39
N HIS A 159 5.56 20.05 -7.51
CA HIS A 159 6.38 19.72 -8.67
C HIS A 159 7.68 19.02 -8.26
N ALA A 160 8.05 17.99 -8.99
CA ALA A 160 9.36 17.35 -8.83
C ALA A 160 10.45 18.22 -9.46
N GLY A 161 11.64 18.24 -8.83
CA GLY A 161 12.81 18.94 -9.37
C GLY A 161 12.81 20.46 -9.21
N THR A 162 11.87 21.04 -8.45
CA THR A 162 11.84 22.48 -8.10
C THR A 162 12.59 22.81 -6.80
N VAL A 163 13.14 21.77 -6.17
CA VAL A 163 13.89 21.83 -4.92
C VAL A 163 15.29 22.41 -5.19
N ALA A 164 15.84 23.18 -4.23
CA ALA A 164 17.20 23.69 -4.37
C ALA A 164 18.21 22.51 -4.44
N PRO A 165 19.39 22.70 -5.05
CA PRO A 165 20.37 21.61 -5.22
C PRO A 165 20.75 20.89 -3.91
N ASP A 166 20.67 21.60 -2.79
CA ASP A 166 21.03 21.10 -1.46
C ASP A 166 19.83 20.59 -0.65
N ASP A 167 18.60 20.82 -1.14
CA ASP A 167 17.37 20.42 -0.46
C ASP A 167 16.92 19.03 -0.99
N VAL A 168 16.47 18.16 -0.09
CA VAL A 168 15.99 16.82 -0.45
C VAL A 168 14.49 16.86 -0.71
N ASP A 169 14.03 16.23 -1.80
CA ASP A 169 12.60 16.02 -2.05
C ASP A 169 12.03 14.96 -1.09
N GLN A 170 11.70 15.40 0.13
CA GLN A 170 11.21 14.53 1.20
C GLN A 170 10.02 13.67 0.77
N LEU A 171 9.17 14.17 -0.12
CA LEU A 171 8.00 13.44 -0.60
C LEU A 171 8.39 12.25 -1.48
N SER A 172 9.46 12.39 -2.27
CA SER A 172 10.03 11.27 -3.04
C SER A 172 10.76 10.27 -2.13
N VAL A 173 11.41 10.74 -1.07
CA VAL A 173 12.06 9.88 -0.06
C VAL A 173 11.01 9.05 0.68
N ASP A 174 9.99 9.69 1.25
CA ASP A 174 8.88 9.03 1.97
C ASP A 174 8.23 7.96 1.07
N MET A 175 8.01 8.28 -0.22
CA MET A 175 7.44 7.34 -1.19
C MET A 175 8.36 6.15 -1.47
N GLY A 176 9.67 6.39 -1.59
CA GLY A 176 10.68 5.35 -1.80
C GLY A 176 10.79 4.40 -0.62
N GLU A 177 10.76 4.93 0.61
CA GLU A 177 10.75 4.13 1.84
C GLU A 177 9.48 3.27 1.95
N ALA A 178 8.30 3.87 1.73
CA ALA A 178 7.04 3.15 1.74
C ALA A 178 7.00 2.04 0.69
N LYS A 179 7.48 2.32 -0.52
CA LYS A 179 7.61 1.34 -1.60
C LYS A 179 8.50 0.18 -1.19
N TRP A 180 9.68 0.46 -0.66
CA TRP A 180 10.61 -0.57 -0.22
C TRP A 180 10.01 -1.44 0.89
N ALA A 181 9.32 -0.84 1.86
CA ALA A 181 8.65 -1.57 2.93
C ALA A 181 7.52 -2.47 2.41
N VAL A 182 6.67 -1.96 1.51
CA VAL A 182 5.58 -2.74 0.89
C VAL A 182 6.14 -3.89 0.05
N GLU A 183 7.17 -3.64 -0.76
CA GLU A 183 7.79 -4.68 -1.59
C GLU A 183 8.44 -5.75 -0.73
N THR A 184 9.18 -5.36 0.31
CA THR A 184 9.81 -6.30 1.24
C THR A 184 8.77 -7.20 1.93
N ALA A 185 7.62 -6.64 2.29
CA ALA A 185 6.55 -7.39 2.95
C ALA A 185 5.77 -8.30 1.99
N LEU A 186 5.47 -7.85 0.77
CA LEU A 186 4.50 -8.52 -0.11
C LEU A 186 5.15 -9.35 -1.22
N ARG A 187 6.36 -9.00 -1.69
CA ARG A 187 7.04 -9.71 -2.78
C ARG A 187 7.22 -11.22 -2.52
N PRO A 188 7.54 -11.69 -1.29
CA PRO A 188 7.64 -13.12 -1.01
C PRO A 188 6.37 -13.94 -1.27
N PHE A 189 5.20 -13.29 -1.33
CA PHE A 189 3.92 -13.96 -1.60
C PHE A 189 3.57 -14.03 -3.08
N VAL A 190 4.23 -13.21 -3.91
CA VAL A 190 4.05 -13.16 -5.36
C VAL A 190 5.11 -14.01 -6.08
N GLU A 191 6.31 -14.08 -5.52
CA GLU A 191 7.38 -14.93 -6.06
C GLU A 191 7.04 -16.42 -5.92
N ALA A 192 7.30 -17.19 -6.98
CA ALA A 192 6.96 -18.59 -7.02
C ALA A 192 7.77 -19.37 -5.96
N PRO A 193 7.11 -20.15 -5.08
CA PRO A 193 7.84 -21.04 -4.20
C PRO A 193 8.59 -22.09 -4.99
N THR A 194 9.82 -22.38 -4.58
CA THR A 194 10.51 -23.58 -5.03
C THR A 194 9.72 -24.82 -4.62
N PHE A 195 9.67 -25.82 -5.51
CA PHE A 195 8.97 -27.10 -5.29
C PHE A 195 9.38 -27.80 -3.98
N SER A 196 10.63 -27.59 -3.55
CA SER A 196 11.16 -28.03 -2.26
C SER A 196 10.48 -27.38 -1.06
N GLU A 197 10.11 -26.10 -1.09
CA GLU A 197 9.34 -25.46 -0.01
C GLU A 197 7.89 -25.97 0.06
N PHE A 198 7.38 -26.45 -1.07
CA PHE A 198 6.06 -27.04 -1.16
C PHE A 198 6.04 -28.47 -0.60
N LEU A 199 7.14 -29.22 -0.79
CA LEU A 199 7.28 -30.61 -0.38
C LEU A 199 8.08 -30.84 0.91
N LEU A 200 8.80 -29.84 1.43
CA LEU A 200 9.48 -29.91 2.75
C LEU A 200 8.44 -29.77 3.85
N VAL A 201 7.69 -30.85 3.93
CA VAL A 201 6.98 -31.38 5.06
C VAL A 201 7.98 -31.62 6.20
N HIS A 202 8.40 -30.57 6.90
CA HIS A 202 8.96 -30.76 8.24
C HIS A 202 7.85 -30.85 9.31
N GLU A 203 6.60 -30.56 8.93
CA GLU A 203 5.46 -30.44 9.84
C GLU A 203 4.38 -31.55 9.73
N LEU A 204 4.48 -32.55 8.82
CA LEU A 204 3.51 -33.68 8.86
C LEU A 204 3.58 -34.46 10.18
N PRO A 205 4.75 -34.72 10.80
CA PRO A 205 4.78 -35.41 12.09
C PRO A 205 4.07 -34.61 13.19
N SER A 206 4.13 -33.28 13.15
CA SER A 206 3.50 -32.39 14.13
C SER A 206 1.99 -32.27 13.89
N ALA A 207 1.55 -32.27 12.62
CA ALA A 207 0.14 -32.25 12.24
C ALA A 207 -0.55 -33.58 12.59
N VAL A 208 0.11 -34.71 12.38
CA VAL A 208 -0.38 -36.04 12.81
C VAL A 208 -0.44 -36.13 14.34
N ARG A 209 0.56 -35.60 15.08
CA ARG A 209 0.50 -35.52 16.56
C ARG A 209 -0.62 -34.59 17.07
N ARG A 210 -0.85 -33.45 16.41
CA ARG A 210 -1.95 -32.53 16.75
C ARG A 210 -3.33 -33.13 16.46
N ALA A 211 -3.49 -33.83 15.34
CA ALA A 211 -4.71 -34.54 15.01
C ALA A 211 -5.02 -35.68 16.01
N LEU A 212 -3.98 -36.39 16.49
CA LEU A 212 -4.11 -37.37 17.58
C LEU A 212 -4.45 -36.73 18.93
N HIS A 213 -4.04 -35.48 19.18
CA HIS A 213 -4.43 -34.73 20.38
C HIS A 213 -5.86 -34.17 20.34
N TRP A 214 -6.41 -33.90 19.16
CA TRP A 214 -7.79 -33.44 18.96
C TRP A 214 -8.85 -34.55 19.05
N ALA A 215 -8.43 -35.81 19.11
CA ALA A 215 -9.32 -36.95 19.38
C ALA A 215 -9.58 -37.18 20.89
N ARG A 216 -9.43 -36.15 21.74
CA ARG A 216 -9.99 -36.16 23.10
C ARG A 216 -11.40 -35.56 23.06
N PRO A 217 -12.44 -36.29 23.53
CA PRO A 217 -13.79 -35.78 23.53
C PRO A 217 -13.91 -34.65 24.56
N GLY A 218 -14.27 -33.47 24.08
CA GLY A 218 -14.56 -32.31 24.90
C GLY A 218 -13.48 -31.25 24.82
N TYR A 219 -13.59 -30.38 23.82
CA TYR A 219 -13.45 -28.92 23.95
C TYR A 219 -13.75 -28.32 22.57
N GLY A 220 -15.01 -27.96 22.36
CA GLY A 220 -15.34 -26.96 21.35
C GLY A 220 -14.90 -25.60 21.86
N LYS A 221 -14.01 -24.93 21.11
CA LYS A 221 -13.96 -23.48 20.95
C LYS A 221 -12.88 -23.11 19.94
N ILE A 222 -13.32 -22.33 18.96
CA ILE A 222 -12.56 -21.69 17.90
C ILE A 222 -11.38 -20.92 18.53
N ALA A 223 -10.14 -21.26 18.17
CA ALA A 223 -8.97 -20.44 18.41
C ALA A 223 -8.53 -19.85 17.06
N ILE A 224 -8.85 -18.57 16.87
CA ILE A 224 -8.35 -17.72 15.78
C ILE A 224 -6.86 -17.52 16.02
N TYR A 225 -6.06 -17.71 14.97
CA TYR A 225 -4.61 -17.55 14.97
C TYR A 225 -4.21 -16.12 15.36
N ALA A 226 -3.51 -15.98 16.48
CA ALA A 226 -2.60 -14.87 16.74
C ALA A 226 -1.25 -15.51 17.10
N ALA A 227 -0.34 -15.54 16.14
CA ALA A 227 1.08 -15.80 16.39
C ALA A 227 1.83 -14.50 16.15
N VAL A 228 1.87 -13.66 17.19
CA VAL A 228 2.84 -12.56 17.32
C VAL A 228 4.03 -13.14 18.08
N PRO A 229 5.26 -13.13 17.55
CA PRO A 229 6.42 -13.48 18.35
C PRO A 229 6.74 -12.30 19.29
N LEU A 230 6.49 -12.49 20.59
CA LEU A 230 7.01 -11.63 21.65
C LEU A 230 8.52 -11.92 21.77
N ALA A 231 9.34 -10.93 21.41
CA ALA A 231 10.77 -10.95 21.69
C ALA A 231 10.99 -10.82 23.22
N GLU A 232 11.73 -11.77 23.78
CA GLU A 232 12.24 -11.74 25.15
C GLU A 232 13.14 -10.51 25.36
N ARG A 233 12.79 -9.68 26.34
CA ARG A 233 13.72 -8.76 27.00
C ARG A 233 14.38 -9.53 28.14
N THR A 234 15.65 -9.85 27.98
CA THR A 234 16.51 -10.24 29.09
C THR A 234 16.84 -9.00 29.91
N THR A 235 16.29 -8.93 31.12
CA THR A 235 16.81 -8.15 32.23
C THR A 235 18.00 -8.90 32.81
N ASP A 236 19.18 -8.30 32.80
CA ASP A 236 20.21 -8.58 33.78
C ASP A 236 20.78 -7.23 34.24
N ASP A 237 20.46 -6.92 35.49
CA ASP A 237 20.98 -5.85 36.33
C ASP A 237 22.11 -6.47 37.20
N PRO A 238 23.04 -5.67 37.75
CA PRO A 238 22.72 -4.77 38.86
C PRO A 238 23.28 -3.34 38.77
#